data_AF-A0A978SC95-F1
#
_entry.id   AF-A0A978SC95-F1
#
_cell.length_a   1.000
_cell.length_b   1.000
_cell.length_c   1.000
_cell.angle_alpha   90.00
_cell.angle_beta   90.00
_cell.angle_gamma   90.00
#
_symmetry.space_group_name_H-M   'P 1'
#
loop_
_entity.id
_entity.type
_entity.pdbx_description
1 polymer ?
#
loop_
_entity_poly.entity_id
_entity_poly.type
_entity_poly.pdbx_seq_one_letter_code
_entity_poly.pdbx_strand_id
1 'polypeptide(L)'
;MSKQKSKKGTVGVHKYRERLRLIWSFCGKRYYFALELPDTKANRAIAELKAKQIERDIANDLFDPTLEKYRAVYQRRVHGLPATEVFEKYIAYKAKTLRKRSLEKYTFTLSHLRQFFKDGVASERKCEQFKDWLANRMEPVTLKQRVGFLKSAWAWAIEKKLVSENPWIEPLRQIKVQPQQRSKPFTREERQRIVAAFRRDRHFAYYADFVEFLLATGCNPVKPVPCAGSI
;
A
#
# COMPACT_ATOMS: atom_id res chain seq x y z
N MET A 1 -16.91 -13.22 -51.00
CA MET A 1 -15.60 -13.59 -50.41
C MET A 1 -15.81 -14.54 -49.23
N SER A 2 -15.46 -15.81 -49.41
CA SER A 2 -15.64 -16.87 -48.39
C SER A 2 -14.66 -16.65 -47.24
N LYS A 3 -15.17 -16.37 -46.02
CA LYS A 3 -14.34 -16.32 -44.80
C LYS A 3 -13.92 -17.74 -44.44
N GLN A 4 -12.67 -18.07 -44.74
CA GLN A 4 -12.03 -19.32 -44.34
C GLN A 4 -12.16 -19.48 -42.81
N LYS A 5 -12.83 -20.54 -42.35
CA LYS A 5 -12.99 -20.82 -40.92
C LYS A 5 -11.61 -21.13 -40.32
N SER A 6 -11.22 -20.38 -39.29
CA SER A 6 -9.97 -20.59 -38.56
C SER A 6 -9.92 -21.99 -37.95
N LYS A 7 -8.73 -22.59 -37.88
CA LYS A 7 -8.52 -23.92 -37.28
C LYS A 7 -9.03 -23.94 -35.82
N LYS A 8 -9.47 -25.11 -35.34
CA LYS A 8 -9.91 -25.27 -33.94
C LYS A 8 -8.79 -24.81 -33.00
N GLY A 9 -9.11 -23.95 -32.03
CA GLY A 9 -8.15 -23.40 -31.07
C GLY A 9 -7.48 -22.08 -31.48
N THR A 10 -7.66 -21.57 -32.71
CA THR A 10 -7.10 -20.26 -33.11
C THR A 10 -7.75 -19.11 -32.35
N VAL A 11 -6.92 -18.21 -31.80
CA VAL A 11 -7.35 -17.05 -31.03
C VAL A 11 -7.27 -15.79 -31.87
N GLY A 12 -8.43 -15.23 -32.23
CA GLY A 12 -8.51 -14.03 -33.07
C GLY A 12 -8.51 -12.74 -32.26
N VAL A 13 -7.75 -11.74 -32.72
CA VAL A 13 -7.79 -10.36 -32.19
C VAL A 13 -8.86 -9.56 -32.94
N HIS A 14 -9.83 -9.02 -32.21
CA HIS A 14 -10.93 -8.22 -32.76
C HIS A 14 -10.99 -6.83 -32.10
N LYS A 15 -11.41 -5.84 -32.88
CA LYS A 15 -11.79 -4.51 -32.39
C LYS A 15 -13.26 -4.52 -31.95
N TYR A 16 -13.56 -3.97 -30.78
CA TYR A 16 -14.92 -3.75 -30.29
C TYR A 16 -14.97 -2.45 -29.49
N ARG A 17 -15.79 -1.47 -29.93
CA ARG A 17 -15.91 -0.14 -29.31
C ARG A 17 -14.55 0.51 -29.03
N GLU A 18 -13.72 0.62 -30.08
CA GLU A 18 -12.33 1.15 -30.02
C GLU A 18 -11.34 0.37 -29.16
N ARG A 19 -11.75 -0.75 -28.55
CA ARG A 19 -10.90 -1.58 -27.70
C ARG A 19 -10.61 -2.95 -28.30
N LEU A 20 -9.45 -3.51 -27.98
CA LEU A 20 -9.06 -4.85 -28.42
C LEU A 20 -9.69 -5.93 -27.54
N ARG A 21 -10.17 -7.00 -28.18
CA ARG A 21 -10.68 -8.22 -27.53
C ARG A 21 -10.17 -9.45 -28.25
N LEU A 22 -9.89 -10.50 -27.50
CA LEU A 22 -9.60 -11.83 -28.04
C LEU A 22 -10.88 -12.66 -28.09
N ILE A 23 -11.05 -13.42 -29.17
CA ILE A 23 -12.20 -14.31 -29.37
C ILE A 23 -11.70 -15.66 -29.88
N TRP A 24 -12.13 -16.74 -29.25
CA TRP A 24 -11.83 -18.10 -29.68
C TRP A 24 -12.93 -19.07 -29.26
N SER A 25 -12.84 -20.31 -29.75
CA SER A 25 -13.71 -21.41 -29.34
C SER A 25 -12.87 -22.60 -28.93
N PHE A 26 -13.16 -23.16 -27.77
CA PHE A 26 -12.49 -24.33 -27.20
C PHE A 26 -13.51 -25.22 -26.50
N CYS A 27 -13.45 -26.53 -26.74
CA CYS A 27 -14.39 -27.55 -26.20
C CYS A 27 -15.87 -27.17 -26.32
N GLY A 28 -16.31 -26.71 -27.50
CA GLY A 28 -17.72 -26.37 -27.75
C GLY A 28 -18.20 -25.05 -27.13
N LYS A 29 -17.36 -24.37 -26.33
CA LYS A 29 -17.67 -23.07 -25.72
C LYS A 29 -16.91 -21.93 -26.40
N ARG A 30 -17.60 -20.80 -26.58
CA ARG A 30 -16.99 -19.57 -27.12
C ARG A 30 -16.50 -18.69 -25.98
N TYR A 31 -15.26 -18.24 -26.07
CA TYR A 31 -14.61 -17.40 -25.08
C TYR A 31 -14.38 -16.00 -25.62
N TYR A 32 -14.46 -15.03 -24.72
CA TYR A 32 -14.20 -13.61 -24.99
C TYR A 32 -13.28 -13.08 -23.89
N PHE A 33 -12.21 -12.40 -24.29
CA PHE A 33 -11.29 -11.76 -23.36
C PHE A 33 -11.05 -10.32 -23.77
N ALA A 34 -11.59 -9.36 -23.01
CA ALA A 34 -11.39 -7.94 -23.25
C ALA A 34 -10.02 -7.51 -22.73
N LEU A 35 -9.20 -6.91 -23.59
CA LEU A 35 -7.87 -6.39 -23.23
C LEU A 35 -7.92 -4.96 -22.71
N GLU A 36 -9.04 -4.25 -22.88
CA GLU A 36 -9.22 -2.84 -22.51
C GLU A 36 -8.21 -1.86 -23.14
N LEU A 37 -7.39 -2.30 -24.09
CA LEU A 37 -6.45 -1.45 -24.83
C LEU A 37 -7.12 -0.79 -26.02
N PRO A 38 -6.81 0.48 -26.31
CA PRO A 38 -7.18 1.11 -27.57
C PRO A 38 -6.48 0.41 -28.74
N ASP A 39 -7.13 0.39 -29.90
CA ASP A 39 -6.59 -0.21 -31.13
C ASP A 39 -5.44 0.63 -31.70
N THR A 40 -4.22 0.34 -31.23
CA THR A 40 -2.96 0.89 -31.76
C THR A 40 -2.07 -0.24 -32.26
N LYS A 41 -1.13 0.05 -33.16
CA LYS A 41 -0.20 -0.95 -33.72
C LYS A 41 0.60 -1.68 -32.61
N ALA A 42 1.05 -0.95 -31.59
CA ALA A 42 1.75 -1.53 -30.44
C ALA A 42 0.83 -2.42 -29.59
N ASN A 43 -0.39 -1.96 -29.30
CA ASN A 43 -1.36 -2.72 -28.51
C ASN A 43 -1.86 -3.98 -29.23
N ARG A 44 -1.92 -3.94 -30.56
CA ARG A 44 -2.26 -5.10 -31.40
C ARG A 44 -1.17 -6.18 -31.31
N ALA A 45 0.10 -5.80 -31.32
CA ALA A 45 1.21 -6.73 -31.10
C ALA A 45 1.16 -7.39 -29.70
N ILE A 46 0.80 -6.62 -28.67
CA ILE A 46 0.59 -7.15 -27.30
C ILE A 46 -0.59 -8.13 -27.28
N ALA A 47 -1.69 -7.79 -27.96
CA ALA A 47 -2.86 -8.65 -28.09
C ALA A 47 -2.53 -9.97 -28.80
N GLU A 48 -1.73 -9.92 -29.87
CA GLU A 48 -1.28 -11.11 -30.61
C GLU A 48 -0.35 -12.00 -29.78
N LEU A 49 0.59 -11.41 -29.01
CA LEU A 49 1.42 -12.17 -28.07
C LEU A 49 0.56 -12.92 -27.05
N LYS A 50 -0.52 -12.28 -26.56
CA LYS A 50 -1.45 -12.90 -25.63
C LYS A 50 -2.31 -13.98 -26.29
N ALA A 51 -2.75 -13.76 -27.52
CA ALA A 51 -3.44 -14.76 -28.32
C ALA A 51 -2.58 -16.03 -28.47
N LYS A 52 -1.31 -15.87 -28.85
CA LYS A 52 -0.34 -16.99 -28.93
C LYS A 52 -0.11 -17.70 -27.59
N GLN A 53 -0.15 -16.97 -26.47
CA GLN A 53 -0.06 -17.58 -25.14
C GLN A 53 -1.24 -18.52 -24.88
N ILE A 54 -2.47 -18.07 -25.20
CA ILE A 54 -3.68 -18.88 -25.02
C ILE A 54 -3.67 -20.08 -25.98
N GLU A 55 -3.26 -19.89 -27.24
CA GLU A 55 -3.11 -20.97 -28.22
C GLU A 55 -2.13 -22.04 -27.73
N ARG A 56 -0.99 -21.61 -27.16
CA ARG A 56 0.00 -22.53 -26.58
C ARG A 56 -0.57 -23.31 -25.39
N ASP A 57 -1.31 -22.65 -24.51
CA ASP A 57 -1.90 -23.31 -23.35
C ASP A 57 -3.01 -24.28 -23.75
N ILE A 58 -3.78 -23.98 -24.80
CA ILE A 58 -4.75 -24.89 -25.42
C ILE A 58 -4.04 -26.12 -26.01
N ALA A 59 -2.91 -25.93 -26.70
CA ALA A 59 -2.17 -27.03 -27.31
C ALA A 59 -1.51 -27.97 -26.28
N ASN A 60 -1.23 -27.48 -25.08
CA ASN A 60 -0.60 -28.23 -23.99
C ASN A 60 -1.61 -28.73 -22.94
N ASP A 61 -2.93 -28.61 -23.18
CA ASP A 61 -3.99 -28.94 -22.21
C ASP A 61 -3.88 -28.23 -20.85
N LEU A 62 -3.20 -27.07 -20.82
CA LEU A 62 -3.02 -26.20 -19.64
C LEU A 62 -3.90 -24.94 -19.70
N PHE A 63 -4.95 -24.99 -20.52
CA PHE A 63 -5.88 -23.88 -20.69
C PHE A 63 -6.75 -23.72 -19.45
N ASP A 64 -6.75 -22.50 -18.90
CA ASP A 64 -7.62 -22.12 -17.77
C ASP A 64 -8.96 -21.55 -18.29
N PRO A 65 -10.09 -22.29 -18.13
CA PRO A 65 -11.40 -21.84 -18.60
C PRO A 65 -11.97 -20.64 -17.84
N THR A 66 -11.45 -20.35 -16.64
CA THR A 66 -11.89 -19.19 -15.83
C THR A 66 -11.32 -17.87 -16.35
N LEU A 67 -10.29 -17.95 -17.20
CA LEU A 67 -9.52 -16.83 -17.74
C LEU A 67 -8.74 -16.01 -16.69
N GLU A 68 -8.74 -16.41 -15.41
CA GLU A 68 -8.06 -15.69 -14.33
C GLU A 68 -6.55 -15.66 -14.51
N LYS A 69 -5.96 -16.79 -14.92
CA LYS A 69 -4.52 -16.88 -15.27
C LYS A 69 -4.12 -15.83 -16.30
N TYR A 70 -4.97 -15.62 -17.31
CA TYR A 70 -4.68 -14.68 -18.40
C TYR A 70 -4.93 -13.23 -17.96
N ARG A 71 -5.91 -12.99 -17.08
CA ARG A 71 -6.26 -11.68 -16.52
C ARG A 71 -5.20 -11.14 -15.57
N ALA A 72 -4.75 -11.96 -14.62
CA ALA A 72 -3.78 -11.57 -13.58
C ALA A 72 -2.41 -11.18 -14.18
N VAL A 73 -1.91 -11.96 -15.14
CA VAL A 73 -0.63 -11.67 -15.82
C VAL A 73 -0.73 -10.43 -16.70
N TYR A 74 -1.91 -10.19 -17.29
CA TYR A 74 -2.14 -9.05 -18.16
C TYR A 74 -2.28 -7.73 -17.39
N GLN A 75 -3.06 -7.72 -16.31
CA GLN A 75 -3.16 -6.56 -15.41
C GLN A 75 -1.79 -6.17 -14.85
N ARG A 76 -0.96 -7.14 -14.45
CA ARG A 76 0.41 -6.85 -13.97
C ARG A 76 1.34 -6.26 -15.03
N ARG A 77 1.24 -6.68 -16.30
CA ARG A 77 2.10 -6.19 -17.38
C ARG A 77 1.64 -4.88 -18.00
N VAL A 78 0.34 -4.60 -17.99
CA VAL A 78 -0.24 -3.40 -18.64
C VAL A 78 -0.56 -2.29 -17.65
N HIS A 79 -0.92 -2.61 -16.41
CA HIS A 79 -1.28 -1.62 -15.39
C HIS A 79 -0.28 -1.54 -14.22
N GLY A 80 0.74 -2.40 -14.16
CA GLY A 80 1.68 -2.43 -13.05
C GLY A 80 1.18 -3.26 -11.85
N LEU A 81 1.97 -3.29 -10.78
CA LEU A 81 1.65 -4.05 -9.58
C LEU A 81 0.48 -3.40 -8.80
N PRO A 82 -0.43 -4.20 -8.21
CA PRO A 82 -1.45 -3.69 -7.30
C PRO A 82 -0.82 -2.88 -6.16
N ALA A 83 -1.49 -1.81 -5.74
CA ALA A 83 -0.96 -0.92 -4.71
C ALA A 83 -0.71 -1.66 -3.38
N THR A 84 -1.55 -2.65 -3.06
CA THR A 84 -1.43 -3.57 -1.93
C THR A 84 -0.15 -4.39 -2.01
N GLU A 85 0.11 -5.00 -3.17
CA GLU A 85 1.28 -5.85 -3.40
C GLU A 85 2.60 -5.05 -3.30
N VAL A 86 2.62 -3.82 -3.82
CA VAL A 86 3.80 -2.93 -3.71
C VAL A 86 4.11 -2.64 -2.24
N PHE A 87 3.08 -2.27 -1.46
CA PHE A 87 3.26 -1.90 -0.07
C PHE A 87 3.59 -3.10 0.83
N GLU A 88 3.02 -4.27 0.56
CA GLU A 88 3.37 -5.53 1.24
C GLU A 88 4.84 -5.89 1.07
N LYS A 89 5.35 -5.83 -0.17
CA LYS A 89 6.77 -6.08 -0.44
C LYS A 89 7.67 -5.07 0.26
N TYR A 90 7.24 -3.82 0.35
CA TYR A 90 7.96 -2.79 1.11
C TYR A 90 7.97 -3.07 2.62
N ILE A 91 6.84 -3.49 3.19
CA ILE A 91 6.75 -3.89 4.60
C ILE A 91 7.70 -5.06 4.88
N ALA A 92 7.72 -6.07 4.03
CA ALA A 92 8.64 -7.21 4.17
C ALA A 92 10.11 -6.78 4.12
N TYR A 93 10.45 -5.81 3.26
CA TYR A 93 11.79 -5.21 3.24
C TYR A 93 12.11 -4.46 4.53
N LYS A 94 11.19 -3.62 5.03
CA LYS A 94 11.38 -2.85 6.27
C LYS A 94 11.36 -3.70 7.54
N ALA A 95 10.69 -4.85 7.53
CA ALA A 95 10.64 -5.78 8.66
C ALA A 95 12.01 -6.31 9.07
N LYS A 96 12.98 -6.32 8.14
CA LYS A 96 14.37 -6.72 8.42
C LYS A 96 15.13 -5.74 9.31
N THR A 97 14.69 -4.48 9.39
CA THR A 97 15.42 -3.40 10.06
C THR A 97 14.62 -2.71 11.16
N LEU A 98 13.28 -2.72 11.07
CA LEU A 98 12.41 -2.03 12.02
C LEU A 98 11.94 -2.94 13.16
N ARG A 99 11.79 -2.34 14.35
CA ARG A 99 11.16 -2.98 15.51
C ARG A 99 9.67 -3.23 15.26
N LYS A 100 9.11 -4.26 15.91
CA LYS A 100 7.69 -4.67 15.80
C LYS A 100 6.69 -3.51 15.94
N ARG A 101 6.84 -2.68 16.98
CA ARG A 101 5.96 -1.51 17.22
C ARG A 101 5.99 -0.47 16.10
N SER A 102 7.11 -0.34 15.40
CA SER A 102 7.19 0.54 14.22
C SER A 102 6.46 -0.06 13.02
N LEU A 103 6.49 -1.40 12.86
CA LEU A 103 5.83 -2.12 11.77
C LEU A 103 4.31 -2.12 11.89
N GLU A 104 3.76 -2.10 13.10
CA GLU A 104 2.30 -2.00 13.34
C GLU A 104 1.67 -0.80 12.62
N LYS A 105 2.38 0.33 12.53
CA LYS A 105 1.89 1.50 11.79
C LYS A 105 1.80 1.24 10.29
N TYR A 106 2.70 0.44 9.73
CA TYR A 106 2.66 0.07 8.32
C TYR A 106 1.55 -0.96 8.06
N THR A 107 1.38 -1.96 8.92
CA THR A 107 0.31 -2.96 8.75
C THR A 107 -1.08 -2.33 8.84
N PHE A 108 -1.28 -1.35 9.72
CA PHE A 108 -2.51 -0.56 9.76
C PHE A 108 -2.72 0.32 8.52
N THR A 109 -1.63 0.82 7.92
CA THR A 109 -1.73 1.53 6.64
C THR A 109 -2.12 0.56 5.51
N LEU A 110 -1.61 -0.66 5.56
CA LEU A 110 -1.91 -1.71 4.58
C LEU A 110 -3.39 -2.15 4.66
N SER A 111 -3.98 -2.26 5.85
CA SER A 111 -5.40 -2.62 5.98
C SER A 111 -6.32 -1.60 5.30
N HIS A 112 -6.06 -0.31 5.51
CA HIS A 112 -6.76 0.77 4.81
C HIS A 112 -6.56 0.70 3.29
N LEU A 113 -5.34 0.40 2.86
CA LEU A 113 -5.02 0.30 1.44
C LEU A 113 -5.75 -0.89 0.79
N ARG A 114 -5.84 -2.04 1.48
CA ARG A 114 -6.63 -3.20 1.04
C ARG A 114 -8.12 -2.87 0.95
N GLN A 115 -8.66 -2.15 1.93
CA GLN A 115 -10.07 -1.76 1.94
C GLN A 115 -10.44 -0.85 0.76
N PHE A 116 -9.57 0.10 0.41
CA PHE A 116 -9.84 1.08 -0.64
C PHE A 116 -9.45 0.58 -2.04
N PHE A 117 -8.22 0.09 -2.22
CA PHE A 117 -7.71 -0.29 -3.54
C PHE A 117 -8.12 -1.70 -3.95
N LYS A 118 -8.28 -2.65 -3.01
CA LYS A 118 -8.43 -4.08 -3.30
C LYS A 118 -7.28 -4.56 -4.23
N ASP A 119 -7.59 -4.90 -5.48
CA ASP A 119 -6.63 -5.30 -6.52
C ASP A 119 -6.27 -4.15 -7.48
N GLY A 120 -6.66 -2.93 -7.13
CA GLY A 120 -6.43 -1.73 -7.92
C GLY A 120 -4.99 -1.25 -7.88
N VAL A 121 -4.57 -0.65 -8.99
CA VAL A 121 -3.28 0.05 -9.12
C VAL A 121 -3.40 1.48 -8.58
N ALA A 122 -2.32 1.97 -7.97
CA ALA A 122 -2.16 3.37 -7.60
C ALA A 122 -1.97 4.25 -8.84
N SER A 123 -3.02 4.98 -9.21
CA SER A 123 -2.95 6.11 -10.14
C SER A 123 -3.12 7.42 -9.38
N GLU A 124 -2.64 8.53 -9.94
CA GLU A 124 -2.69 9.86 -9.31
C GLU A 124 -4.10 10.19 -8.79
N ARG A 125 -5.12 10.06 -9.64
CA ARG A 125 -6.53 10.28 -9.26
C ARG A 125 -7.00 9.38 -8.11
N LYS A 126 -6.62 8.10 -8.11
CA LYS A 126 -7.01 7.17 -7.03
C LYS A 126 -6.25 7.49 -5.73
N CYS A 127 -5.01 7.96 -5.82
CA CYS A 127 -4.21 8.38 -4.68
C CYS A 127 -4.80 9.63 -4.02
N GLU A 128 -5.29 10.60 -4.79
CA GLU A 128 -6.03 11.75 -4.26
C GLU A 128 -7.32 11.32 -3.57
N GLN A 129 -8.14 10.47 -4.22
CA GLN A 129 -9.36 9.93 -3.61
C GLN A 129 -9.07 9.15 -2.33
N PHE A 130 -7.97 8.39 -2.28
CA PHE A 130 -7.55 7.68 -1.07
C PHE A 130 -7.14 8.63 0.05
N LYS A 131 -6.42 9.71 -0.29
CA LYS A 131 -6.03 10.76 0.67
C LYS A 131 -7.28 11.41 1.27
N ASP A 132 -8.26 11.80 0.46
CA ASP A 132 -9.51 12.41 0.93
C ASP A 132 -10.33 11.41 1.77
N TRP A 133 -10.37 10.15 1.35
CA TRP A 133 -11.02 9.07 2.10
C TRP A 133 -10.36 8.87 3.48
N LEU A 134 -9.03 8.92 3.58
CA LEU A 134 -8.32 8.83 4.86
C LEU A 134 -8.49 10.09 5.72
N ALA A 135 -8.59 11.27 5.12
CA ALA A 135 -8.75 12.53 5.83
C ALA A 135 -10.04 12.56 6.69
N ASN A 136 -11.10 11.90 6.22
CA ASN A 136 -12.36 11.77 6.98
C ASN A 136 -12.27 10.83 8.20
N ARG A 137 -11.13 10.14 8.41
CA ARG A 137 -10.96 9.14 9.47
C ARG A 137 -9.81 9.44 10.43
N MET A 138 -8.93 10.37 10.07
CA MET A 138 -7.67 10.58 10.80
C MET A 138 -7.29 12.05 10.85
N GLU A 139 -6.67 12.43 11.96
CA GLU A 139 -6.05 13.73 12.14
C GLU A 139 -4.99 14.03 11.05
N PRO A 140 -4.84 15.30 10.62
CA PRO A 140 -3.91 15.68 9.55
C PRO A 140 -2.47 15.24 9.78
N VAL A 141 -2.00 15.25 11.04
CA VAL A 141 -0.67 14.77 11.43
C VAL A 141 -0.51 13.28 11.09
N THR A 142 -1.50 12.47 11.49
CA THR A 142 -1.50 11.03 11.23
C THR A 142 -1.65 10.76 9.73
N LEU A 143 -2.55 11.47 9.05
CA LEU A 143 -2.73 11.37 7.60
C LEU A 143 -1.41 11.62 6.85
N LYS A 144 -0.72 12.72 7.17
CA LYS A 144 0.57 13.07 6.56
C LYS A 144 1.62 11.99 6.77
N GLN A 145 1.67 11.41 7.98
CA GLN A 145 2.56 10.29 8.26
C GLN A 145 2.24 9.06 7.40
N ARG A 146 0.95 8.71 7.28
CA ARG A 146 0.49 7.52 6.54
C ARG A 146 0.76 7.65 5.03
N VAL A 147 0.43 8.79 4.44
CA VAL A 147 0.76 9.08 3.03
C VAL A 147 2.27 9.16 2.83
N GLY A 148 3.02 9.64 3.84
CA GLY A 148 4.48 9.61 3.84
C GLY A 148 5.06 8.20 3.70
N PHE A 149 4.50 7.21 4.40
CA PHE A 149 4.91 5.81 4.24
C PHE A 149 4.69 5.29 2.81
N LEU A 150 3.57 5.66 2.18
CA LEU A 150 3.25 5.27 0.81
C LEU A 150 4.21 5.93 -0.19
N LYS A 151 4.52 7.22 -0.01
CA LYS A 151 5.55 7.90 -0.81
C LYS A 151 6.89 7.18 -0.73
N SER A 152 7.35 6.83 0.46
CA SER A 152 8.62 6.11 0.63
C SER A 152 8.58 4.69 0.05
N ALA A 153 7.43 4.00 0.15
CA ALA A 153 7.26 2.68 -0.45
C ALA A 153 7.36 2.72 -1.98
N TRP A 154 6.76 3.72 -2.63
CA TRP A 154 6.86 3.88 -4.07
C TRP A 154 8.25 4.32 -4.53
N ALA A 155 8.96 5.15 -3.76
CA ALA A 155 10.36 5.46 -4.05
C ALA A 155 11.23 4.18 -4.07
N TRP A 156 11.07 3.33 -3.05
CA TRP A 156 11.73 2.02 -3.01
C TRP A 156 11.30 1.10 -4.16
N ALA A 157 10.02 1.10 -4.54
CA ALA A 157 9.51 0.28 -5.62
C ALA A 157 10.10 0.70 -6.99
N ILE A 158 10.34 2.01 -7.20
CA ILE A 158 11.04 2.53 -8.39
C ILE A 158 12.48 2.03 -8.42
N GLU A 159 13.21 2.10 -7.31
CA GLU A 159 14.58 1.57 -7.20
C GLU A 159 14.65 0.07 -7.53
N LYS A 160 13.60 -0.68 -7.18
CA LYS A 160 13.45 -2.11 -7.50
C LYS A 160 12.83 -2.38 -8.87
N LYS A 161 12.59 -1.35 -9.68
CA LYS A 161 11.99 -1.42 -11.02
C LYS A 161 10.62 -2.13 -11.04
N LEU A 162 9.87 -2.01 -9.94
CA LEU A 162 8.53 -2.59 -9.78
C LEU A 162 7.44 -1.65 -10.31
N VAL A 163 7.68 -0.35 -10.26
CA VAL A 163 6.81 0.72 -10.76
C VAL A 163 7.66 1.79 -11.44
N SER A 164 7.08 2.57 -12.34
CA SER A 164 7.78 3.64 -13.08
C SER A 164 7.80 4.97 -12.32
N GLU A 165 6.69 5.32 -11.67
CA GLU A 165 6.47 6.66 -11.12
C GLU A 165 5.85 6.60 -9.72
N ASN A 166 5.96 7.71 -8.97
CA ASN A 166 5.45 7.82 -7.60
C ASN A 166 4.22 8.73 -7.54
N PRO A 167 2.99 8.18 -7.50
CA PRO A 167 1.75 8.96 -7.50
C PRO A 167 1.43 9.60 -6.13
N TRP A 168 2.25 9.37 -5.10
CA TRP A 168 2.01 9.86 -3.74
C TRP A 168 2.70 11.19 -3.42
N ILE A 169 3.45 11.77 -4.38
CA ILE A 169 4.20 13.02 -4.18
C ILE A 169 3.23 14.20 -3.98
N GLU A 170 2.32 14.42 -4.93
CA GLU A 170 1.37 15.53 -4.87
C GLU A 170 0.32 15.38 -3.75
N PRO A 171 -0.30 14.20 -3.53
CA PRO A 171 -1.20 13.99 -2.40
C PRO A 171 -0.55 14.31 -1.04
N LEU A 172 0.75 14.04 -0.87
CA LEU A 172 1.46 14.38 0.36
C LEU A 172 1.68 15.89 0.52
N ARG A 173 2.04 16.58 -0.57
CA ARG A 173 2.28 18.03 -0.57
C ARG A 173 1.04 18.83 -0.19
N GLN A 174 -0.13 18.36 -0.61
CA GLN A 174 -1.42 18.99 -0.32
C GLN A 174 -1.81 18.91 1.18
N ILE A 175 -1.23 18.00 1.97
CA ILE A 175 -1.58 17.84 3.39
C ILE A 175 -0.88 18.91 4.23
N LYS A 176 -1.64 19.92 4.62
CA LYS A 176 -1.22 20.96 5.57
C LYS A 176 -1.48 20.48 6.99
N VAL A 177 -0.43 20.53 7.81
CA VAL A 177 -0.48 20.18 9.23
C VAL A 177 -0.13 21.43 9.99
N GLN A 178 -1.01 21.85 10.89
CA GLN A 178 -0.73 22.99 11.74
C GLN A 178 0.40 22.63 12.71
N PRO A 179 1.33 23.56 13.01
CA PRO A 179 2.38 23.33 13.98
C PRO A 179 1.76 22.95 15.33
N GLN A 180 2.19 21.82 15.90
CA GLN A 180 1.75 21.46 17.25
C GLN A 180 2.36 22.46 18.23
N GLN A 181 1.52 23.14 18.99
CA GLN A 181 1.98 24.00 20.07
C GLN A 181 2.70 23.15 21.10
N ARG A 182 3.93 23.53 21.46
CA ARG A 182 4.68 22.83 22.50
C ARG A 182 3.92 22.97 23.82
N SER A 183 3.77 21.87 24.55
CA SER A 183 3.21 21.91 25.89
C SER A 183 4.07 22.83 26.76
N LYS A 184 3.41 23.65 27.59
CA LYS A 184 4.10 24.52 28.53
C LYS A 184 4.90 23.65 29.52
N PRO A 185 6.21 23.88 29.69
CA PRO A 185 6.99 23.15 30.68
C PRO A 185 6.56 23.54 32.10
N PHE A 186 6.64 22.60 33.03
CA PHE A 186 6.34 22.86 34.44
C PHE A 186 7.40 23.78 35.06
N THR A 187 6.96 24.77 35.83
CA THR A 187 7.86 25.60 36.65
C THR A 187 8.45 24.80 37.81
N ARG A 188 9.47 25.36 38.49
CA ARG A 188 10.11 24.69 39.64
C ARG A 188 9.13 24.45 40.77
N GLU A 189 8.26 25.43 41.03
CA GLU A 189 7.23 25.41 42.06
C GLU A 189 6.12 24.41 41.70
N GLU A 190 5.75 24.31 40.41
CA GLU A 190 4.82 23.29 39.92
C GLU A 190 5.37 21.88 40.12
N ARG A 191 6.65 21.65 39.77
CA ARG A 191 7.30 20.34 39.98
C ARG A 191 7.31 19.93 41.46
N GLN A 192 7.66 20.85 42.35
CA GLN A 192 7.64 20.59 43.80
C GLN A 192 6.24 20.27 44.33
N ARG A 193 5.22 21.02 43.87
CA ARG A 193 3.82 20.75 44.23
C ARG A 193 3.34 19.39 43.74
N ILE A 194 3.73 18.99 42.52
CA ILE A 194 3.41 17.67 41.98
C ILE A 194 4.01 16.57 42.88
N VAL A 195 5.31 16.63 43.19
CA VAL A 195 5.97 15.61 44.03
C VAL A 195 5.35 15.57 45.44
N ALA A 196 5.09 16.73 46.04
CA ALA A 196 4.45 16.80 47.36
C ALA A 196 3.03 16.22 47.36
N ALA A 197 2.27 16.41 46.28
CA ALA A 197 0.95 15.81 46.13
C ALA A 197 1.03 14.28 46.06
N PHE A 198 1.96 13.72 45.29
CA PHE A 198 2.19 12.28 45.24
C PHE A 198 2.55 11.73 46.63
N ARG A 199 3.48 12.34 47.37
CA ARG A 199 3.87 11.86 48.71
C ARG A 199 2.74 11.87 49.74
N ARG A 200 1.74 12.73 49.59
CA ARG A 200 0.59 12.82 50.50
C ARG A 200 -0.59 11.96 50.07
N ASP A 201 -0.58 11.44 48.85
CA ASP A 201 -1.67 10.62 48.31
C ASP A 201 -1.61 9.19 48.86
N ARG A 202 -2.76 8.70 49.35
CA ARG A 202 -2.87 7.37 49.97
C ARG A 202 -2.52 6.21 49.03
N HIS A 203 -2.77 6.35 47.73
CA HIS A 203 -2.61 5.28 46.75
C HIS A 203 -1.38 5.46 45.87
N PHE A 204 -0.96 6.70 45.63
CA PHE A 204 0.11 7.02 44.68
C PHE A 204 1.42 7.44 45.33
N ALA A 205 1.52 7.48 46.68
CA ALA A 205 2.77 7.80 47.38
C ALA A 205 3.97 6.95 46.94
N TYR A 206 3.75 5.68 46.60
CA TYR A 206 4.81 4.79 46.09
C TYR A 206 5.46 5.30 44.79
N TYR A 207 4.77 6.09 43.97
CA TYR A 207 5.33 6.66 42.73
C TYR A 207 6.07 7.98 42.94
N ALA A 208 6.08 8.55 44.15
CA ALA A 208 6.63 9.88 44.39
C ALA A 208 8.10 10.00 43.98
N ASP A 209 8.95 9.06 44.40
CA ASP A 209 10.38 9.07 44.07
C ASP A 209 10.63 8.84 42.58
N PHE A 210 9.79 8.02 41.93
CA PHE A 210 9.85 7.81 40.48
C PHE A 210 9.48 9.09 39.71
N VAL A 211 8.42 9.79 40.12
CA VAL A 211 8.00 11.06 39.50
C VAL A 211 9.06 12.15 39.71
N GLU A 212 9.62 12.23 40.91
CA GLU A 212 10.72 13.16 41.22
C GLU A 212 11.94 12.90 40.34
N PHE A 213 12.35 11.63 40.21
CA PHE A 213 13.42 11.21 39.32
C PHE A 213 13.16 11.62 37.86
N LEU A 214 11.96 11.37 37.32
CA LEU A 214 11.61 11.74 35.94
C LEU A 214 11.65 13.26 35.73
N LEU A 215 11.16 14.04 36.68
CA LEU A 215 11.14 15.50 36.62
C LEU A 215 12.55 16.11 36.74
N ALA A 216 13.45 15.46 37.47
CA ALA A 216 14.83 15.91 37.65
C ALA A 216 15.74 15.54 36.45
N THR A 217 15.58 14.32 35.93
CA THR A 217 16.48 13.78 34.89
C THR A 217 15.98 13.97 33.47
N GLY A 218 14.67 14.19 33.28
CA GLY A 218 14.05 14.23 31.95
C GLY A 218 14.11 12.87 31.22
N CYS A 219 14.35 11.77 31.93
CA CYS A 219 14.37 10.44 31.33
C CYS A 219 13.00 10.07 30.73
N ASN A 220 13.01 9.39 29.58
CA ASN A 220 11.78 8.89 28.98
C ASN A 220 11.29 7.65 29.75
N PRO A 221 10.06 7.65 30.31
CA PRO A 221 9.56 6.56 31.14
C PRO A 221 9.45 5.20 30.42
N VAL A 222 9.54 5.18 29.07
CA VAL A 222 9.48 3.94 28.27
C VAL A 222 10.83 3.21 28.19
N LYS A 223 11.95 3.88 28.50
CA LYS A 223 13.25 3.20 28.61
C LYS A 223 13.47 2.83 30.08
N PRO A 224 13.52 1.54 30.44
CA PRO A 224 13.90 1.17 31.79
C PRO A 224 15.31 1.69 32.05
N VAL A 225 15.45 2.52 33.09
CA VAL A 225 16.74 2.77 33.70
C VAL A 225 17.11 1.45 34.37
N PRO A 226 18.27 0.83 34.07
CA PRO A 226 18.72 -0.29 34.85
C PRO A 226 18.99 0.26 36.25
N CYS A 227 18.06 0.04 37.18
CA CYS A 227 18.34 0.24 38.59
C CYS A 227 19.43 -0.77 38.93
N ALA A 228 20.69 -0.31 38.89
CA ALA A 228 21.78 -1.03 39.50
C ALA A 228 21.38 -1.18 40.97
N GLY A 229 21.10 -2.42 41.37
CA GLY A 229 20.95 -2.75 42.78
C GLY A 229 22.25 -2.36 43.46
N SER A 230 22.19 -1.31 44.28
CA SER A 230 23.20 -1.06 45.29
C SER A 230 23.05 -2.16 46.35
N ILE A 231 24.11 -2.97 46.41
CA ILE A 231 24.70 -3.72 47.53
C ILE A 231 23.97 -3.59 48.85
#